data_AF-A0A7K3PDS3-F1
#
_entry.id   AF-A0A7K3PDS3-F1
#
_cell.length_a   1.000
_cell.length_b   1.000
_cell.length_c   1.000
_cell.angle_alpha   90.00
_cell.angle_beta   90.00
_cell.angle_gamma   90.00
#
_symmetry.space_group_name_H-M   'P 1'
#
loop_
_entity.id
_entity.type
_entity.pdbx_description
1 polymer ?
#
loop_
_entity_poly.entity_id
_entity_poly.type
_entity_poly.pdbx_seq_one_letter_code
_entity_poly.pdbx_strand_id
1 'polypeptide(L)' 'MTTASDQQRPIPVIIDCDTGIDDALALLLAVRHPRLDLRAVT' A
#
# COMPACT_ATOMS: atom_id res chain seq x y z
N MET A 1 -16.04 17.07 5.81
CA MET A 1 -15.03 17.71 6.68
C MET A 1 -14.16 16.63 7.28
N THR A 2 -13.13 16.19 6.58
CA THR A 2 -12.11 15.26 7.10
C THR A 2 -11.21 16.04 8.07
N THR A 3 -11.13 15.59 9.32
CA THR A 3 -10.29 16.21 10.33
C THR A 3 -8.81 15.95 10.00
N ALA A 4 -7.92 16.88 10.35
CA ALA A 4 -6.47 16.78 10.09
C ALA A 4 -5.81 15.48 10.63
N SER A 5 -6.46 14.80 11.58
CA SER A 5 -6.04 13.51 12.13
C SER A 5 -6.17 12.31 11.19
N ASP A 6 -6.99 12.40 10.14
CA ASP A 6 -7.23 11.28 9.20
C ASP A 6 -6.06 11.09 8.22
N GLN A 7 -5.25 12.14 8.03
CA GLN A 7 -4.06 12.12 7.17
C GLN A 7 -2.90 11.28 7.73
N GLN A 8 -2.97 10.91 9.02
CA GLN A 8 -1.91 10.21 9.73
C GLN A 8 -2.12 8.68 9.76
N ARG A 9 -3.31 8.18 9.43
CA ARG A 9 -3.59 6.74 9.49
C ARG A 9 -3.09 6.05 8.20
N PRO A 10 -2.42 4.88 8.31
CA PRO A 10 -2.08 4.08 7.14
C PRO A 10 -3.33 3.74 6.32
N ILE A 11 -3.21 3.82 5.00
CA ILE A 11 -4.25 3.51 4.04
C ILE A 11 -4.24 2.00 3.83
N PRO A 12 -5.33 1.29 4.17
CA PRO A 12 -5.44 -0.14 3.91
C PRO A 12 -5.54 -0.38 2.40
N VAL A 13 -4.71 -1.28 1.87
CA VAL A 13 -4.67 -1.58 0.43
C VAL A 13 -4.63 -3.09 0.16
N ILE A 14 -5.22 -3.47 -0.97
CA ILE A 14 -5.06 -4.78 -1.61
C ILE A 14 -4.42 -4.51 -2.98
N ILE A 15 -3.39 -5.28 -3.33
CA ILE A 15 -2.69 -5.15 -4.61
C ILE A 15 -3.02 -6.36 -5.45
N ASP A 16 -3.62 -6.13 -6.61
CA ASP A 16 -3.90 -7.14 -7.63
C ASP A 16 -2.87 -6.93 -8.76
N CYS A 17 -1.97 -7.88 -8.99
CA CYS A 17 -0.86 -7.71 -9.94
C CYS A 17 -0.46 -9.00 -10.67
N ASP A 18 -0.13 -8.88 -11.94
CA ASP A 18 0.30 -9.97 -12.81
C ASP A 18 1.81 -10.22 -12.70
N THR A 19 2.24 -11.01 -11.70
CA THR A 19 3.66 -11.26 -11.33
C THR A 19 4.74 -10.84 -12.35
N GLY A 20 5.61 -9.91 -11.96
CA GLY A 20 6.74 -9.45 -12.76
C GLY A 20 7.87 -8.84 -11.91
N ILE A 21 8.97 -8.44 -12.55
CA ILE A 21 10.08 -7.75 -11.85
C ILE A 21 9.61 -6.37 -11.34
N ASP A 22 8.80 -5.69 -12.14
CA ASP A 22 8.15 -4.44 -11.82
C ASP A 22 7.17 -4.57 -10.65
N ASP A 23 6.36 -5.63 -10.61
CA ASP A 23 5.46 -5.90 -9.48
C ASP A 23 6.24 -6.23 -8.20
N ALA A 24 7.32 -7.01 -8.30
CA ALA A 24 8.17 -7.30 -7.16
C ALA A 24 8.76 -6.01 -6.57
N LEU A 25 9.19 -5.08 -7.43
CA LEU A 25 9.66 -3.77 -7.01
C LEU A 25 8.53 -2.92 -6.39
N ALA A 26 7.33 -2.94 -6.99
CA ALA A 26 6.17 -2.23 -6.48
C ALA A 26 5.74 -2.74 -5.09
N LEU A 27 5.72 -4.06 -4.89
CA LEU A 27 5.43 -4.69 -3.61
C LEU A 27 6.49 -4.32 -2.55
N LEU A 28 7.78 -4.35 -2.91
CA LEU A 28 8.86 -3.92 -2.00
C LEU A 28 8.70 -2.46 -1.55
N LEU A 29 8.31 -1.57 -2.47
CA LEU A 29 8.03 -0.17 -2.15
C LEU A 29 6.76 -0.03 -1.30
N ALA A 30 5.71 -0.77 -1.63
CA ALA A 30 4.42 -0.73 -0.93
C ALA A 30 4.57 -1.14 0.54
N VAL A 31 5.26 -2.24 0.83
CA VAL A 31 5.48 -2.70 2.22
C VAL A 31 6.41 -1.80 3.02
N ARG A 32 7.25 -0.99 2.36
CA ARG A 32 8.14 -0.02 3.01
C ARG A 32 7.48 1.34 3.22
N HIS A 33 6.35 1.60 2.58
CA HIS A 33 5.74 2.92 2.60
C HIS A 33 4.94 3.14 3.90
N PRO A 34 5.27 4.15 4.73
CA PRO A 34 4.70 4.31 6.08
C PRO A 34 3.21 4.67 6.10
N ARG A 35 2.64 5.10 4.97
CA ARG A 35 1.20 5.38 4.84
C ARG A 35 0.43 4.23 4.18
N LEU A 36 1.05 3.10 3.86
CA LEU A 36 0.35 1.95 3.29
C LEU A 36 0.32 0.81 4.30
N ASP A 37 -0.81 0.14 4.34
CA ASP A 37 -1.06 -1.03 5.16
C ASP A 37 -1.58 -2.15 4.24
N LEU A 38 -0.63 -2.92 3.69
CA LEU A 38 -0.92 -3.97 2.71
C LEU A 38 -1.59 -5.15 3.40
N ARG A 39 -2.85 -5.44 3.02
CA ARG A 39 -3.67 -6.48 3.63
C ARG A 39 -3.71 -7.78 2.84
N ALA A 40 -3.59 -7.71 1.52
CA ALA A 40 -3.58 -8.86 0.63
C ALA A 40 -2.88 -8.53 -0.70
N VAL A 41 -2.45 -9.59 -1.38
CA VAL A 41 -1.97 -9.55 -2.78
C VAL A 41 -2.71 -10.63 -3.55
N THR A 42 -3.19 -10.32 -4.76
CA THR A 42 -3.88 -11.26 -5.66
C THR A 42 -3.24 -11.29 -7.04
#